data_AF-A0A7S1VVW6-F1
#
_entry.id   AF-A0A7S1VVW6-F1
#
_cell.length_a   1.000
_cell.length_b   1.000
_cell.length_c   1.000
_cell.angle_alpha   90.00
_cell.angle_beta   90.00
_cell.angle_gamma   90.00
#
_symmetry.space_group_name_H-M   'P 1'
#
loop_
_entity.id
_entity.type
_entity.pdbx_description
1 polymer ?
#
loop_
_entity_poly.entity_id
_entity_poly.type
_entity_poly.pdbx_seq_one_letter_code
_entity_poly.pdbx_strand_id
1 'polypeptide(L)'
;DTVLPDSDDILNMFQNQEAVGVSSAHSLYDPTKDSAIQAWRKRVNDMLPIGKSAVLGGGKNRLIKCLQSMEEHVVGPYLTGDSVTTADCHAFPFLWRLDNEYGLNRGCKCPKLADWVARCAKEPSFKKTIQRSWWWWW
;
A
#
# COMPACT_ATOMS: atom_id res chain seq x y z
N ASP A 1 -11.13 9.73 -24.55
CA ASP A 1 -10.99 8.71 -23.49
C ASP A 1 -9.56 8.21 -23.44
N THR A 2 -8.79 8.71 -22.48
CA THR A 2 -7.42 8.24 -22.22
C THR A 2 -7.52 7.07 -21.25
N VAL A 3 -7.10 5.88 -21.68
CA VAL A 3 -6.97 4.71 -20.79
C VAL A 3 -5.51 4.62 -20.37
N LEU A 4 -5.26 4.73 -19.06
CA LEU A 4 -3.93 4.50 -18.48
C LEU A 4 -3.86 3.07 -17.96
N PRO A 5 -2.96 2.23 -18.49
CA PRO A 5 -2.85 0.84 -18.07
C PRO A 5 -2.09 0.67 -16.75
N ASP A 6 -1.30 1.67 -16.34
CA ASP A 6 -0.46 1.62 -15.15
C ASP A 6 -1.15 2.28 -13.94
N SER A 7 -1.16 1.58 -12.80
CA SER A 7 -1.74 2.09 -11.57
C SER A 7 -1.02 3.32 -11.03
N ASP A 8 0.30 3.43 -11.22
CA ASP A 8 1.05 4.61 -10.79
C ASP A 8 0.67 5.83 -11.64
N ASP A 9 0.43 5.65 -12.93
CA ASP A 9 -0.03 6.74 -13.80
C ASP A 9 -1.44 7.21 -13.42
N ILE A 10 -2.34 6.30 -13.08
CA ILE A 10 -3.67 6.62 -12.55
C ILE A 10 -3.55 7.39 -11.22
N LEU A 11 -2.67 6.93 -10.32
CA LEU A 11 -2.44 7.58 -9.04
C LEU A 11 -1.79 8.97 -9.20
N ASN A 12 -0.96 9.16 -10.23
CA ASN A 12 -0.40 10.46 -10.60
C ASN A 12 -1.48 11.40 -11.13
N MET A 13 -2.42 10.93 -11.96
CA MET A 13 -3.57 11.75 -12.37
C MET A 13 -4.40 12.24 -11.17
N PHE A 14 -4.60 11.41 -10.16
CA PHE A 14 -5.30 11.82 -8.94
C PHE A 14 -4.52 12.88 -8.14
N GLN A 15 -3.19 12.79 -8.11
CA GLN A 15 -2.33 13.81 -7.48
C GLN A 15 -2.31 15.12 -8.26
N ASN A 16 -2.23 15.03 -9.58
CA ASN A 16 -2.13 16.17 -10.51
C ASN A 16 -3.49 16.82 -10.80
N GLN A 17 -4.58 16.29 -10.21
CA GLN A 17 -5.94 16.82 -10.36
C GLN A 17 -6.47 16.76 -11.81
N GLU A 18 -5.90 15.89 -12.63
CA GLU A 18 -6.30 15.69 -14.04
C GLU A 18 -7.53 14.76 -14.14
N ALA A 19 -7.93 14.14 -13.02
CA ALA A 19 -9.14 13.33 -12.92
C ALA A 19 -10.40 14.22 -12.85
N VAL A 20 -11.14 14.32 -13.95
CA VAL A 20 -12.39 15.08 -14.05
C VAL A 20 -13.48 14.47 -13.14
N GLY A 21 -14.06 15.29 -12.26
CA GLY A 21 -15.25 14.92 -11.46
C GLY A 21 -15.00 14.41 -10.04
N VAL A 22 -13.76 14.42 -9.53
CA VAL A 22 -13.44 13.92 -8.18
C VAL A 22 -13.02 15.06 -7.25
N SER A 23 -13.99 15.77 -6.69
CA SER A 23 -13.75 16.89 -5.76
C SER A 23 -13.07 16.46 -4.44
N SER A 24 -13.07 15.17 -4.11
CA SER A 24 -12.47 14.62 -2.86
C SER A 24 -11.00 14.19 -2.99
N ALA A 25 -10.44 14.13 -4.21
CA ALA A 25 -9.06 13.70 -4.47
C ALA A 25 -8.02 14.66 -3.86
N HIS A 26 -8.38 15.94 -3.68
CA HIS A 26 -7.56 16.93 -2.97
C HIS A 26 -7.21 16.51 -1.53
N SER A 27 -7.97 15.58 -0.92
CA SER A 27 -7.70 15.12 0.45
C SER A 27 -6.60 14.05 0.56
N LEU A 28 -6.19 13.43 -0.55
CA LEU A 28 -5.25 12.30 -0.56
C LEU A 28 -3.82 12.67 -0.99
N TYR A 29 -3.62 13.91 -1.42
CA TYR A 29 -2.32 14.42 -1.83
C TYR A 29 -1.99 15.71 -1.09
N ASP A 30 -0.88 15.68 -0.37
CA ASP A 30 -0.29 16.82 0.29
C ASP A 30 1.09 17.05 -0.34
N PRO A 31 1.31 18.18 -1.06
CA PRO A 31 2.60 18.48 -1.69
C PRO A 31 3.78 18.48 -0.70
N THR A 32 3.54 18.80 0.58
CA THR A 32 4.59 18.77 1.61
C THR A 32 5.05 17.34 1.93
N LYS A 33 4.25 16.34 1.58
CA LYS A 33 4.53 14.91 1.78
C LYS A 33 4.92 14.18 0.50
N ASP A 34 5.04 14.86 -0.64
CA ASP A 34 5.25 14.20 -1.94
C ASP A 34 6.46 13.24 -1.92
N SER A 35 7.61 13.70 -1.43
CA SER A 35 8.80 12.84 -1.32
C SER A 35 8.56 11.56 -0.50
N ALA A 36 7.80 11.67 0.61
CA ALA A 36 7.45 10.53 1.44
C ALA A 36 6.45 9.60 0.73
N ILE A 37 5.49 10.16 -0.01
CA ILE A 37 4.52 9.41 -0.81
C ILE A 37 5.25 8.60 -1.90
N GLN A 38 6.12 9.25 -2.67
CA GLN A 38 6.87 8.59 -3.75
C GLN A 38 7.83 7.53 -3.18
N ALA A 39 8.46 7.79 -2.03
CA ALA A 39 9.31 6.81 -1.37
C ALA A 39 8.53 5.53 -0.97
N TRP A 40 7.30 5.68 -0.47
CA TRP A 40 6.44 4.55 -0.14
C TRP A 40 5.96 3.79 -1.37
N ARG A 41 5.55 4.48 -2.43
CA ARG A 41 5.18 3.82 -3.70
C ARG A 41 6.33 3.00 -4.26
N LYS A 42 7.54 3.58 -4.26
CA LYS A 42 8.75 2.86 -4.66
C LYS A 42 8.98 1.61 -3.80
N ARG A 43 8.84 1.69 -2.47
CA ARG A 43 9.00 0.52 -1.58
C ARG A 43 8.02 -0.59 -1.88
N VAL A 44 6.77 -0.23 -2.15
CA VAL A 44 5.74 -1.20 -2.54
C VAL A 44 6.14 -1.85 -3.86
N ASN A 45 6.50 -1.07 -4.89
CA ASN A 45 6.90 -1.58 -6.20
C ASN A 45 8.14 -2.49 -6.13
N ASP A 46 9.15 -2.12 -5.34
CA ASP A 46 10.33 -2.94 -5.08
C ASP A 46 9.96 -4.26 -4.35
N MET A 47 8.93 -4.23 -3.50
CA MET A 47 8.45 -5.39 -2.74
C MET A 47 7.61 -6.35 -3.60
N LEU A 48 6.83 -5.87 -4.57
CA LEU A 48 5.93 -6.69 -5.39
C LEU A 48 6.57 -7.96 -5.98
N PRO A 49 7.73 -7.92 -6.67
CA PRO A 49 8.35 -9.13 -7.20
C PRO A 49 8.82 -10.10 -6.10
N ILE A 50 9.20 -9.57 -4.92
CA ILE A 50 9.61 -10.37 -3.75
C ILE A 50 8.39 -11.06 -3.14
N GLY A 51 7.28 -10.33 -3.01
CA GLY A 51 5.99 -10.85 -2.55
C GLY A 51 5.48 -11.96 -3.46
N LYS A 52 5.48 -11.73 -4.79
CA LYS A 52 5.10 -12.73 -5.79
C LYS A 52 5.93 -14.01 -5.65
N SER A 53 7.25 -13.88 -5.55
CA SER A 53 8.14 -15.02 -5.31
C SER A 53 7.71 -15.81 -4.06
N ALA A 54 7.44 -15.11 -2.94
CA ALA A 54 7.11 -15.73 -1.66
C ALA A 54 5.86 -16.60 -1.75
N VAL A 55 4.81 -16.10 -2.42
CA VAL A 55 3.55 -16.83 -2.58
C VAL A 55 3.66 -18.01 -3.53
N LEU A 56 4.46 -17.89 -4.59
CA LEU A 56 4.73 -19.00 -5.50
C LEU A 56 5.67 -20.06 -4.90
N GLY A 57 5.94 -20.01 -3.59
CA GLY A 57 6.66 -21.03 -2.83
C GLY A 57 8.14 -20.74 -2.60
N GLY A 58 8.65 -19.55 -2.95
CA GLY A 58 10.08 -19.24 -2.84
C GLY A 58 10.40 -17.87 -2.21
N GLY A 59 11.41 -17.76 -1.35
CA GLY A 59 11.90 -16.43 -0.94
C GLY A 59 11.11 -15.74 0.19
N LYS A 60 10.32 -16.49 0.97
CA LYS A 60 9.67 -16.00 2.20
C LYS A 60 10.61 -15.23 3.13
N ASN A 61 11.84 -15.70 3.34
CA ASN A 61 12.81 -14.99 4.18
C ASN A 61 13.24 -13.63 3.58
N ARG A 62 13.28 -13.49 2.26
CA ARG A 62 13.55 -12.20 1.60
C ARG A 62 12.38 -11.25 1.77
N LEU A 63 11.15 -11.76 1.64
CA LEU A 63 9.94 -10.98 1.90
C LEU A 63 9.92 -10.48 3.35
N ILE A 64 10.18 -11.34 4.34
CA ILE A 64 10.22 -10.93 5.75
C ILE A 64 11.24 -9.80 5.97
N LYS A 65 12.45 -9.92 5.43
CA LYS A 65 13.47 -8.86 5.55
C LYS A 65 13.04 -7.57 4.85
N CYS A 66 12.42 -7.67 3.69
CA CYS A 66 11.89 -6.51 2.96
C CYS A 66 10.80 -5.80 3.78
N LEU A 67 9.85 -6.54 4.35
CA LEU A 67 8.79 -6.01 5.20
C LEU A 67 9.35 -5.37 6.48
N GLN A 68 10.36 -5.98 7.10
CA GLN A 68 11.05 -5.41 8.27
C GLN A 68 11.77 -4.10 7.93
N SER A 69 12.33 -3.96 6.72
CA SER A 69 12.88 -2.67 6.28
C SER A 69 11.77 -1.64 6.03
N MET A 70 10.63 -2.05 5.45
CA MET A 70 9.48 -1.14 5.23
C MET A 70 8.87 -0.67 6.56
N GLU A 71 8.79 -1.54 7.56
CA GLU A 71 8.31 -1.27 8.92
C GLU A 71 9.01 -0.06 9.56
N GLU A 72 10.32 0.10 9.34
CA GLU A 72 11.11 1.22 9.86
C GLU A 72 10.62 2.58 9.36
N HIS A 73 9.97 2.62 8.19
CA HIS A 73 9.48 3.85 7.56
C HIS A 73 8.05 4.22 7.93
N VAL A 74 7.34 3.40 8.72
CA VAL A 74 6.01 3.75 9.21
C VAL A 74 6.16 4.83 10.29
N VAL A 75 5.72 6.05 9.98
CA VAL A 75 5.92 7.24 10.83
C VAL A 75 4.72 7.61 11.69
N GLY A 76 3.54 7.07 11.40
CA GLY A 76 2.32 7.49 12.08
C GLY A 76 1.18 6.47 11.92
N PRO A 77 -0.06 6.87 12.23
CA PRO A 77 -1.22 6.02 12.02
C PRO A 77 -1.44 5.65 10.54
N TYR A 78 -0.96 6.49 9.61
CA TYR A 78 -0.88 6.24 8.17
C TYR A 78 0.58 6.31 7.69
N LEU A 79 0.85 5.84 6.47
CA LEU A 79 2.24 5.64 6.00
C LEU A 79 3.06 6.94 5.97
N THR A 80 2.42 8.09 5.78
CA THR A 80 3.05 9.41 5.70
C THR A 80 2.58 10.36 6.82
N GLY A 81 2.14 9.81 7.97
CA GLY A 81 1.78 10.57 9.17
C GLY A 81 0.32 10.41 9.57
N ASP A 82 -0.37 11.53 9.81
CA ASP A 82 -1.69 11.54 10.46
C ASP A 82 -2.89 11.46 9.51
N SER A 83 -2.66 11.46 8.20
CA SER A 83 -3.70 11.48 7.18
C SER A 83 -3.48 10.40 6.13
N VAL A 84 -4.58 9.85 5.59
CA VAL A 84 -4.53 8.95 4.43
C VAL A 84 -3.95 9.71 3.24
N THR A 85 -3.05 9.07 2.52
CA THR A 85 -2.50 9.58 1.26
C THR A 85 -2.59 8.52 0.17
N THR A 86 -2.24 8.91 -1.06
CA THR A 86 -2.12 7.95 -2.17
C THR A 86 -1.09 6.84 -1.91
N ALA A 87 -0.13 7.04 -0.98
CA ALA A 87 0.77 5.98 -0.53
C ALA A 87 -0.01 4.84 0.16
N ASP A 88 -0.98 5.18 1.02
CA ASP A 88 -1.82 4.19 1.70
C ASP A 88 -2.72 3.46 0.71
N CYS A 89 -3.32 4.19 -0.25
CA CYS A 89 -4.13 3.61 -1.32
C CYS A 89 -3.33 2.61 -2.16
N HIS A 90 -2.07 2.93 -2.46
CA HIS A 90 -1.18 2.08 -3.22
C HIS A 90 -0.75 0.84 -2.43
N ALA A 91 -0.39 1.00 -1.15
CA ALA A 91 0.18 -0.07 -0.34
C ALA A 91 -0.86 -1.07 0.20
N PHE A 92 -2.06 -0.59 0.55
CA PHE A 92 -3.05 -1.38 1.30
C PHE A 92 -3.43 -2.70 0.64
N PRO A 93 -3.76 -2.77 -0.67
CA PRO A 93 -4.18 -4.03 -1.28
C PRO A 93 -3.16 -5.15 -1.14
N PHE A 94 -1.87 -4.82 -1.17
CA PHE A 94 -0.78 -5.80 -1.10
C PHE A 94 -0.47 -6.20 0.34
N LEU A 95 -0.27 -5.22 1.21
CA LEU A 95 0.10 -5.48 2.61
C LEU A 95 -1.04 -6.11 3.41
N TRP A 96 -2.31 -5.77 3.11
CA TRP A 96 -3.45 -6.45 3.71
C TRP A 96 -3.47 -7.95 3.35
N ARG A 97 -3.13 -8.32 2.11
CA ARG A 97 -3.04 -9.74 1.74
C ARG A 97 -1.87 -10.44 2.42
N LEU A 98 -0.70 -9.80 2.45
CA LEU A 98 0.46 -10.34 3.13
C LEU A 98 0.23 -10.58 4.62
N ASP A 99 -0.57 -9.73 5.28
CA ASP A 99 -0.99 -9.96 6.66
C ASP A 99 -1.88 -11.19 6.81
N ASN A 100 -2.84 -11.40 5.91
CA ASN A 100 -3.68 -12.60 5.93
C ASN A 100 -2.90 -13.89 5.67
N GLU A 101 -1.85 -13.83 4.83
CA GLU A 101 -1.09 -15.01 4.40
C GLU A 101 0.08 -15.34 5.33
N TYR A 102 0.79 -14.33 5.83
CA TYR A 102 2.02 -14.51 6.61
C TYR A 102 1.92 -13.99 8.04
N GLY A 103 0.94 -13.16 8.37
CA GLY A 103 0.80 -12.48 9.65
C GLY A 103 1.92 -11.47 9.87
N LEU A 104 1.67 -10.19 9.59
CA LEU A 104 2.70 -9.15 9.69
C LEU A 104 3.25 -9.01 11.11
N ASN A 105 2.38 -9.02 12.12
CA ASN A 105 2.80 -8.89 13.51
C ASN A 105 3.62 -10.10 13.97
N ARG A 106 3.02 -11.30 13.97
CA ARG A 106 3.65 -12.50 14.56
C ARG A 106 4.65 -13.19 13.63
N GLY A 107 4.31 -13.31 12.35
CA GLY A 107 5.11 -14.03 11.36
C GLY A 107 6.26 -13.21 10.79
N CYS A 108 6.01 -11.92 10.49
CA CYS A 108 7.02 -11.04 9.91
C CYS A 108 7.71 -10.12 10.95
N LYS A 109 7.20 -10.03 12.18
CA LYS A 109 7.70 -9.11 13.23
C LYS A 109 7.62 -7.63 12.81
N CYS A 110 6.54 -7.26 12.14
CA CYS A 110 6.26 -5.92 11.64
C CYS A 110 4.99 -5.35 12.30
N PRO A 111 5.06 -4.96 13.60
CA PRO A 111 3.87 -4.55 14.36
C PRO A 111 3.25 -3.23 13.85
N LYS A 112 4.03 -2.24 13.44
CA LYS A 112 3.50 -0.96 12.92
C LYS A 112 2.74 -1.16 11.61
N LEU A 113 3.28 -1.98 10.70
CA LEU A 113 2.58 -2.37 9.48
C LEU A 113 1.30 -3.16 9.78
N ALA A 114 1.33 -4.07 10.75
CA ALA A 114 0.13 -4.81 11.17
C ALA A 114 -0.95 -3.89 11.75
N ASP A 115 -0.56 -2.94 12.61
CA ASP A 115 -1.48 -1.96 13.20
C ASP A 115 -2.05 -1.02 12.13
N TRP A 116 -1.22 -0.60 11.17
CA TRP A 116 -1.64 0.18 10.01
C TRP A 116 -2.64 -0.60 9.13
N VAL A 117 -2.37 -1.87 8.81
CA VAL A 117 -3.31 -2.73 8.06
C VAL A 117 -4.64 -2.84 8.81
N ALA A 118 -4.60 -3.11 10.11
CA ALA A 118 -5.79 -3.25 10.94
C ALA A 118 -6.60 -1.94 11.02
N ARG A 119 -5.93 -0.78 11.00
CA ARG A 119 -6.57 0.53 10.93
C ARG A 119 -7.23 0.74 9.58
N CYS A 120 -6.49 0.61 8.49
CA CYS A 120 -7.04 0.79 7.14
C CYS A 120 -8.21 -0.15 6.88
N ALA A 121 -8.15 -1.42 7.31
CA ALA A 121 -9.26 -2.37 7.14
C ALA A 121 -10.57 -1.98 7.86
N LYS A 122 -10.50 -1.11 8.89
CA LYS A 122 -11.68 -0.57 9.60
C LYS A 122 -12.24 0.68 8.94
N GLU A 123 -11.43 1.40 8.18
CA GLU A 123 -11.82 2.63 7.48
C GLU A 123 -12.86 2.30 6.39
N PRO A 124 -14.01 2.99 6.33
CA PRO A 124 -15.08 2.65 5.39
C PRO A 124 -14.67 2.64 3.92
N SER A 125 -13.76 3.51 3.51
CA SER A 125 -13.25 3.63 2.14
C SER A 125 -12.42 2.40 1.73
N PHE A 126 -11.51 1.95 2.59
CA PHE A 126 -10.70 0.75 2.36
C PHE A 126 -11.52 -0.54 2.54
N LYS A 127 -12.39 -0.59 3.55
CA LYS A 127 -13.20 -1.78 3.84
C LYS A 127 -14.05 -2.23 2.63
N LYS A 128 -14.54 -1.27 1.83
CA LYS A 128 -15.31 -1.54 0.61
C LYS A 128 -14.48 -2.14 -0.53
N THR A 129 -13.16 -1.97 -0.52
CA THR A 129 -12.26 -2.49 -1.58
C THR A 129 -11.72 -3.88 -1.27
N ILE A 130 -11.91 -4.38 -0.05
CA ILE A 130 -11.47 -5.72 0.35
C ILE A 130 -12.32 -6.79 -0.35
N GLN A 131 -11.68 -7.57 -1.23
CA GLN A 131 -12.28 -8.73 -1.88
C GLN A 131 -11.74 -10.02 -1.25
N ARG A 132 -12.66 -10.90 -0.84
CA ARG A 132 -12.33 -12.19 -0.18
C ARG A 132 -11.94 -13.29 -1.16
N SER A 133 -12.22 -13.12 -2.46
CA SER A 133 -11.93 -14.11 -3.48
C SER A 133 -10.43 -14.18 -3.79
N TRP A 134 -9.97 -15.40 -4.02
CA TRP A 134 -8.61 -15.74 -4.46
C TRP A 134 -8.44 -15.35 -5.93
N TRP A 135 -8.17 -14.08 -6.22
CA TRP A 135 -7.74 -13.68 -7.57
C TRP A 135 -6.51 -12.75 -7.51
N TRP A 136 -5.43 -13.34 -8.02
CA TRP A 136 -4.18 -12.82 -8.61
C TRP A 136 -3.13 -12.10 -7.76
N TRP A 137 -2.02 -12.81 -7.61
CA TRP A 137 -0.68 -12.28 -7.83
C TRP A 137 -0.48 -12.22 -9.36
N TRP A 138 -0.28 -11.03 -9.91
CA TRP A 138 0.19 -10.80 -11.29
C TRP A 138 1.43 -11.63 -11.59
#